data_AF-R9K7S0-F1
#
_entry.id   AF-R9K7S0-F1
#
_cell.length_a   1.000
_cell.length_b   1.000
_cell.length_c   1.000
_cell.angle_alpha   90.00
_cell.angle_beta   90.00
_cell.angle_gamma   90.00
#
_symmetry.space_group_name_H-M   'P 1'
#
loop_
_entity.id
_entity.type
_entity.pdbx_description
1 polymer ?
#
loop_
_entity_poly.entity_id
_entity_poly.type
_entity_poly.pdbx_seq_one_letter_code
_entity_poly.pdbx_strand_id
1 'polypeptide(L)'
;MEKLKERITENGIDYILAGDYYIPDLKLPEENRPIGRYGRLHQKYLKEEHPARYSSLILTGKLWTYLADMNEQAEERLDLIMEQMKAAEGVTEELKARNQLEWVGRMNNIRSRAEEIIKSEMIYL
;
A
#
# COMPACT_ATOMS: atom_id res chain seq x y z
N MET A 1 -41.98 32.32 4.63
CA MET A 1 -41.29 31.03 4.89
C MET A 1 -39.81 31.31 4.86
N GLU A 2 -39.12 30.98 5.94
CA GLU A 2 -37.67 31.13 6.05
C GLU A 2 -37.01 30.15 5.07
N LYS A 3 -36.13 30.63 4.19
CA LYS A 3 -35.47 29.75 3.22
C LYS A 3 -34.48 28.88 3.97
N LEU A 4 -34.63 27.56 3.88
CA LEU A 4 -33.66 26.61 4.42
C LEU A 4 -32.28 26.88 3.78
N LYS A 5 -31.23 26.87 4.61
CA LYS A 5 -29.85 27.07 4.14
C LYS A 5 -29.37 25.81 3.42
N GLU A 6 -28.59 25.96 2.35
CA GLU A 6 -28.05 24.81 1.62
C GLU A 6 -27.09 23.96 2.46
N ARG A 7 -26.36 24.57 3.41
CA ARG A 7 -25.47 23.87 4.35
C ARG A 7 -25.61 24.39 5.77
N ILE A 8 -25.54 23.48 6.73
CA ILE A 8 -25.52 23.78 8.17
C ILE A 8 -24.45 22.92 8.85
N THR A 9 -23.96 23.38 10.00
CA THR A 9 -23.06 22.61 10.86
C THR A 9 -23.69 22.47 12.23
N GLU A 10 -23.84 21.24 12.72
CA GLU A 10 -24.45 20.94 14.02
C GLU A 10 -23.70 19.78 14.67
N ASN A 11 -23.41 19.87 15.98
CA ASN A 11 -22.62 18.87 16.72
C ASN A 11 -21.24 18.54 16.10
N GLY A 12 -20.65 19.48 15.35
CA GLY A 12 -19.38 19.29 14.66
C GLY A 12 -19.48 18.49 13.35
N ILE A 13 -20.69 18.22 12.86
CA ILE A 13 -20.94 17.55 11.58
C ILE A 13 -21.51 18.58 10.61
N ASP A 14 -20.97 18.59 9.39
CA ASP A 14 -21.54 19.37 8.28
C ASP A 14 -22.71 18.61 7.65
N TYR A 15 -23.77 19.31 7.30
CA TYR A 15 -24.94 18.76 6.63
C TYR A 15 -25.25 19.55 5.36
N ILE A 16 -25.79 18.85 4.36
CA ILE A 16 -26.28 19.41 3.10
C ILE A 16 -27.80 19.25 3.02
N LEU A 17 -28.49 20.26 2.48
CA LEU A 17 -29.93 20.20 2.24
C LEU A 17 -30.21 19.29 1.03
N ALA A 18 -31.01 18.24 1.25
CA ALA A 18 -31.47 17.32 0.22
C ALA A 18 -33.00 17.30 0.22
N GLY A 19 -33.62 18.06 -0.69
CA GLY A 19 -35.07 18.25 -0.69
C GLY A 19 -35.51 19.09 0.51
N ASP A 20 -36.25 18.48 1.42
CA ASP A 20 -36.81 19.10 2.63
C ASP A 20 -36.11 18.67 3.94
N TYR A 21 -35.00 17.92 3.86
CA TYR A 21 -34.24 17.47 5.02
C TYR A 21 -32.72 17.61 4.84
N TYR A 22 -31.98 17.55 5.95
CA TYR A 22 -30.52 17.66 6.00
C TYR A 22 -29.86 16.29 6.08
N ILE A 23 -28.84 16.05 5.25
CA ILE A 23 -28.02 14.83 5.24
C ILE A 23 -26.60 15.16 5.69
N PRO A 24 -25.98 14.39 6.60
CA PRO A 24 -24.57 14.52 6.95
C PRO A 24 -23.65 14.44 5.72
N ASP A 25 -22.79 15.44 5.53
CA ASP A 25 -21.72 15.48 4.52
C ASP A 25 -20.46 14.78 5.06
N LEU A 26 -20.59 13.48 5.34
CA LEU A 26 -19.49 12.66 5.84
C LEU A 26 -18.54 12.31 4.71
N LYS A 27 -17.26 12.69 4.85
CA LYS A 27 -16.21 12.40 3.88
C LYS A 27 -15.20 11.43 4.50
N LEU A 28 -14.85 10.40 3.74
CA LEU A 28 -13.71 9.55 4.08
C LEU A 28 -12.42 10.29 3.73
N PRO A 29 -11.30 9.99 4.42
CA PRO A 29 -9.99 10.46 3.99
C PRO A 29 -9.74 10.01 2.55
N GLU A 30 -9.38 10.95 1.68
CA GLU A 30 -8.99 10.61 0.31
C GLU A 30 -7.59 9.99 0.32
N GLU A 31 -7.51 8.73 -0.10
CA GLU A 31 -6.25 8.04 -0.35
C GLU A 31 -6.32 7.42 -1.74
N ASN A 32 -5.54 7.95 -2.66
CA ASN A 32 -5.56 7.56 -4.07
C ASN A 32 -4.33 6.74 -4.47
N ARG A 33 -3.35 6.58 -3.56
CA ARG A 33 -2.16 5.80 -3.85
C ARG A 33 -2.50 4.32 -4.06
N PRO A 34 -1.84 3.65 -5.01
CA PRO A 34 -2.02 2.22 -5.20
C PRO A 34 -1.35 1.46 -4.04
N ILE A 35 -2.04 0.48 -3.47
CA ILE A 35 -1.43 -0.43 -2.48
C ILE A 35 -0.51 -1.50 -3.10
N GLY A 36 -0.34 -1.50 -4.42
CA GLY A 36 0.55 -2.40 -5.14
C GLY A 36 0.37 -3.90 -4.86
N ARG A 37 1.45 -4.66 -5.10
CA ARG A 37 1.48 -6.12 -4.90
C ARG A 37 1.62 -6.46 -3.42
N TYR A 38 2.51 -5.79 -2.73
CA TYR A 38 2.85 -6.09 -1.34
C TYR A 38 1.72 -5.68 -0.40
N GLY A 39 1.11 -4.51 -0.61
CA GLY A 39 -0.08 -4.10 0.15
C GLY A 39 -1.24 -5.08 0.02
N ARG A 40 -1.51 -5.62 -1.18
CA ARG A 40 -2.56 -6.66 -1.35
C ARG A 40 -2.21 -7.95 -0.62
N LEU A 41 -0.95 -8.34 -0.62
CA LEU A 41 -0.48 -9.54 0.06
C LEU A 41 -0.64 -9.41 1.58
N HIS A 42 -0.22 -8.27 2.13
CA HIS A 42 -0.36 -7.98 3.55
C HIS A 42 -1.84 -7.76 3.95
N GLN A 43 -2.66 -7.18 3.08
CA GLN A 43 -4.10 -7.07 3.30
C GLN A 43 -4.73 -8.46 3.49
N LYS A 44 -4.37 -9.41 2.62
CA LYS A 44 -4.85 -10.80 2.72
C LYS A 44 -4.38 -11.42 4.04
N TYR A 45 -3.10 -11.28 4.36
CA TYR A 45 -2.53 -11.77 5.62
C TYR A 45 -3.23 -11.19 6.85
N LEU A 46 -3.42 -9.86 6.92
CA LEU A 46 -4.14 -9.22 8.02
C LEU A 46 -5.57 -9.74 8.15
N LYS A 47 -6.25 -9.98 7.03
CA LYS A 47 -7.63 -10.47 7.05
C LYS A 47 -7.74 -11.92 7.55
N GLU A 48 -6.78 -12.76 7.17
CA GLU A 48 -6.78 -14.20 7.49
C GLU A 48 -6.21 -14.47 8.89
N GLU A 49 -5.07 -13.86 9.21
CA GLU A 49 -4.29 -14.16 10.42
C GLU A 49 -4.50 -13.15 11.56
N HIS A 50 -4.85 -11.89 11.24
CA HIS A 50 -5.00 -10.80 12.22
C HIS A 50 -6.31 -10.01 12.10
N PRO A 51 -7.48 -10.69 12.14
CA PRO A 51 -8.77 -10.07 11.81
C PRO A 51 -9.13 -8.88 12.71
N ALA A 52 -8.74 -8.90 13.99
CA ALA A 52 -8.99 -7.78 14.91
C ALA A 52 -8.27 -6.49 14.47
N ARG A 53 -7.00 -6.60 14.05
CA ARG A 53 -6.22 -5.46 13.55
C ARG A 53 -6.79 -4.95 12.22
N TYR A 54 -7.15 -5.87 11.32
CA TYR A 54 -7.81 -5.54 10.06
C TYR A 54 -9.12 -4.75 10.29
N SER A 55 -10.00 -5.23 11.17
CA SER A 55 -11.24 -4.53 11.53
C SER A 55 -10.98 -3.16 12.15
N SER A 56 -9.99 -3.04 13.05
CA SER A 56 -9.63 -1.75 13.64
C SER A 56 -9.18 -0.73 12.57
N LEU A 57 -8.42 -1.15 11.57
CA LEU A 57 -7.97 -0.28 10.48
C LEU A 57 -9.13 0.17 9.57
N ILE A 58 -10.11 -0.71 9.35
CA ILE A 58 -11.34 -0.35 8.61
C ILE A 58 -12.16 0.67 9.38
N LEU A 59 -12.44 0.39 10.66
CA LEU A 59 -13.30 1.25 11.49
C LEU A 59 -12.71 2.64 11.70
N THR A 60 -11.38 2.75 11.67
CA THR A 60 -10.68 4.04 11.76
C THR A 60 -10.50 4.73 10.41
N GLY A 61 -10.89 4.10 9.30
CA GLY A 61 -10.70 4.62 7.94
C GLY A 61 -9.23 4.66 7.49
N LYS A 62 -8.32 3.94 8.16
CA LYS A 62 -6.86 4.00 7.94
C LYS A 62 -6.29 2.86 7.11
N LEU A 63 -7.10 1.83 6.81
CA LEU A 63 -6.62 0.63 6.13
C LEU A 63 -5.89 0.95 4.82
N TRP A 64 -6.44 1.85 4.00
CA TRP A 64 -5.89 2.11 2.67
C TRP A 64 -4.54 2.81 2.71
N THR A 65 -4.43 3.88 3.50
CA THR A 65 -3.16 4.59 3.74
C THR A 65 -2.10 3.65 4.33
N TYR A 66 -2.47 2.84 5.32
CA TYR A 66 -1.54 1.88 5.92
C TYR A 66 -0.97 0.88 4.91
N LEU A 67 -1.83 0.33 4.04
CA LEU A 67 -1.40 -0.63 3.01
C LEU A 67 -0.57 0.03 1.90
N ALA A 68 -0.87 1.29 1.56
CA ALA A 68 -0.10 2.07 0.58
C ALA A 68 1.30 2.38 1.12
N ASP A 69 1.39 2.89 2.36
CA ASP A 69 2.66 3.19 3.02
C ASP A 69 3.54 1.95 3.14
N MET A 70 2.95 0.80 3.50
CA MET A 70 3.70 -0.46 3.58
C MET A 70 4.16 -0.93 2.20
N ASN A 71 3.35 -0.78 1.15
CA ASN A 71 3.76 -1.14 -0.20
C ASN A 71 4.95 -0.30 -0.69
N GLU A 72 4.90 1.02 -0.48
CA GLU A 72 6.01 1.92 -0.83
C GLU A 72 7.29 1.51 -0.10
N GLN A 73 7.23 1.29 1.21
CA GLN A 73 8.38 0.82 1.99
C GLN A 73 8.91 -0.55 1.51
N ALA A 74 8.03 -1.46 1.12
CA ALA A 74 8.40 -2.78 0.62
C ALA A 74 9.09 -2.71 -0.75
N GLU A 75 8.62 -1.84 -1.64
CA GLU A 75 9.23 -1.59 -2.95
C GLU A 75 10.61 -0.92 -2.81
N GLU A 76 10.72 0.11 -1.98
CA GLU A 76 12.01 0.77 -1.70
C GLU A 76 13.04 -0.20 -1.10
N ARG A 77 12.61 -1.05 -0.14
CA ARG A 77 13.48 -2.05 0.46
C ARG A 77 13.87 -3.14 -0.55
N LEU A 78 12.95 -3.55 -1.42
CA LEU A 78 13.23 -4.52 -2.48
C LEU A 78 14.33 -4.01 -3.40
N ASP A 79 14.20 -2.78 -3.89
CA ASP A 79 15.17 -2.16 -4.79
C ASP A 79 16.54 -2.03 -4.13
N LEU A 80 16.59 -1.62 -2.86
CA LEU A 80 17.84 -1.54 -2.10
C LEU A 80 18.53 -2.91 -1.97
N ILE A 81 17.78 -3.96 -1.59
CA ILE A 81 18.33 -5.31 -1.45
C ILE A 81 18.82 -5.83 -2.81
N MET A 82 18.05 -5.59 -3.88
CA MET A 82 18.43 -6.00 -5.22
C MET A 82 19.73 -5.33 -5.67
N GLU A 83 19.91 -4.03 -5.44
CA GLU A 83 21.15 -3.34 -5.80
C GLU A 83 22.35 -3.84 -4.97
N GLN A 84 22.17 -4.10 -3.68
CA GLN A 84 23.21 -4.68 -2.83
C GLN A 84 23.62 -6.08 -3.31
N MET A 85 22.65 -6.94 -3.65
CA MET A 85 22.93 -8.29 -4.16
C MET A 85 23.59 -8.25 -5.54
N LYS A 86 23.15 -7.36 -6.44
CA LYS A 86 23.79 -7.16 -7.75
C LYS A 86 25.27 -6.80 -7.61
N ALA A 87 25.58 -5.86 -6.71
CA ALA A 87 26.95 -5.45 -6.43
C ALA A 87 27.78 -6.60 -5.84
N ALA A 88 27.22 -7.36 -4.89
CA ALA A 88 27.90 -8.48 -4.26
C ALA A 88 28.15 -9.66 -5.22
N GLU A 89 27.23 -9.93 -6.15
CA GLU A 89 27.30 -11.07 -7.08
C GLU A 89 27.93 -10.72 -8.44
N GLY A 90 28.39 -9.47 -8.61
CA GLY A 90 29.04 -9.00 -9.84
C GLY A 90 28.12 -9.02 -11.05
N VAL A 91 26.82 -8.74 -10.86
CA VAL A 91 25.84 -8.69 -11.95
C VAL A 91 25.90 -7.31 -12.60
N THR A 92 26.80 -7.17 -13.58
CA THR A 92 27.11 -5.88 -14.23
C THR A 92 26.59 -5.81 -15.67
N GLU A 93 26.65 -4.62 -16.28
CA GLU A 93 26.30 -4.44 -17.68
C GLU A 93 27.33 -5.10 -18.63
N GLU A 94 28.59 -5.27 -18.22
CA GLU A 94 29.58 -6.05 -18.97
C GLU A 94 29.18 -7.53 -19.04
N LEU A 95 28.67 -8.10 -17.94
CA LEU A 95 28.12 -9.46 -17.93
C LEU A 95 26.94 -9.57 -18.90
N LYS A 96 26.06 -8.56 -18.90
CA LYS A 96 24.90 -8.50 -19.81
C LYS A 96 25.33 -8.47 -21.28
N ALA A 97 26.37 -7.70 -21.61
CA ALA A 97 26.90 -7.61 -22.96
C ALA A 97 27.57 -8.91 -23.42
N ARG A 98 28.30 -9.60 -22.52
CA ARG A 98 28.96 -10.88 -22.86
C ARG A 98 27.97 -12.04 -22.96
N ASN A 99 26.99 -12.09 -22.05
CA ASN A 99 26.09 -13.22 -21.87
C ASN A 99 24.76 -12.77 -21.23
N GLN A 100 23.85 -12.31 -22.08
CA GLN A 100 22.55 -11.80 -21.66
C GLN A 100 21.70 -12.84 -20.93
N LEU A 101 21.74 -14.11 -21.34
CA LEU A 101 20.95 -15.17 -20.71
C LEU A 101 21.41 -15.44 -19.27
N GLU A 102 22.73 -15.48 -19.05
CA GLU A 102 23.29 -15.60 -17.70
C GLU A 102 22.92 -14.39 -16.84
N TRP A 103 23.00 -13.18 -17.39
CA TRP A 103 22.61 -11.96 -16.67
C TRP A 103 21.14 -11.98 -16.23
N VAL A 104 20.22 -12.34 -17.13
CA VAL A 104 18.78 -12.46 -16.81
C VAL A 104 18.56 -13.54 -15.73
N GLY A 105 19.25 -14.68 -15.84
CA GLY A 105 19.17 -15.75 -14.85
C GLY A 105 19.58 -15.28 -13.45
N ARG A 106 20.70 -14.57 -13.34
CA ARG A 106 21.18 -14.01 -12.06
C ARG A 106 20.23 -12.94 -11.52
N MET A 107 19.75 -12.01 -12.37
CA MET A 107 18.80 -10.99 -11.97
C MET A 107 17.48 -11.58 -11.43
N ASN A 108 16.98 -12.64 -12.06
CA ASN A 108 15.78 -13.33 -11.59
C ASN A 108 16.02 -14.03 -10.24
N ASN A 109 17.19 -14.63 -10.03
CA ASN A 109 17.56 -15.24 -8.75
C ASN A 109 17.64 -14.19 -7.63
N ILE A 110 18.30 -13.07 -7.89
CA ILE A 110 18.41 -11.94 -6.96
C ILE A 110 17.02 -11.43 -6.59
N ARG A 111 16.17 -11.14 -7.59
CA ARG A 111 14.79 -10.69 -7.34
C ARG A 111 14.03 -11.69 -6.49
N SER A 112 14.07 -12.97 -6.83
CA SER A 112 13.36 -14.03 -6.07
C SER A 112 13.78 -14.03 -4.60
N ARG A 113 15.10 -14.00 -4.32
CA ARG A 113 15.62 -13.95 -2.95
C ARG A 113 15.24 -12.67 -2.22
N ALA A 114 15.31 -11.52 -2.89
CA ALA A 114 14.90 -10.25 -2.31
C ALA A 114 13.41 -10.24 -1.96
N GLU A 115 12.54 -10.77 -2.84
CA GLU A 115 11.11 -10.89 -2.58
C GLU A 115 10.80 -11.78 -1.36
N GLU A 116 11.54 -12.87 -1.14
CA GLU A 116 11.39 -13.72 0.03
C GLU A 116 11.80 -13.01 1.34
N ILE A 117 12.82 -12.15 1.28
CA ILE A 117 13.20 -11.30 2.41
C ILE A 117 12.07 -10.31 2.72
N ILE A 118 11.52 -9.62 1.71
CA ILE A 118 10.40 -8.68 1.91
C ILE A 118 9.18 -9.38 2.53
N LYS A 119 8.83 -10.56 2.01
CA LYS A 119 7.69 -11.33 2.54
C LYS A 119 7.87 -11.67 4.02
N SER A 120 9.05 -12.16 4.41
CA SER A 120 9.30 -12.60 5.78
C SER A 120 9.51 -11.44 6.76
N GLU A 121 10.12 -10.33 6.34
CA GLU A 121 10.45 -9.20 7.20
C GLU A 121 9.38 -8.10 7.26
N MET A 122 8.42 -8.08 6.34
CA MET A 122 7.44 -6.98 6.25
C MET A 122 6.01 -7.45 6.06
N ILE A 123 5.78 -8.51 5.28
CA ILE A 123 4.42 -8.88 4.86
C ILE A 123 3.75 -9.84 5.84
N TYR A 124 4.48 -10.79 6.41
CA TYR A 124 3.89 -11.87 7.23
C TYR A 124 4.29 -11.80 8.71
N LEU A 125 4.47 -10.57 9.22
CA LEU A 125 4.74 -10.29 10.62
C LEU A 125 3.48 -10.10 11.47
#